data_AF-A0A1S3QHI7-F1
#
_entry.id   AF-A0A1S3QHI7-F1
#
_cell.length_a   1.000
_cell.length_b   1.000
_cell.length_c   1.000
_cell.angle_alpha   90.00
_cell.angle_beta   90.00
_cell.angle_gamma   90.00
#
_symmetry.space_group_name_H-M   'P 1'
#
loop_
_entity.id
_entity.type
_entity.pdbx_description
1 polymer ?
#
loop_
_entity_poly.entity_id
_entity_poly.type
_entity_poly.pdbx_seq_one_letter_code
_entity_poly.pdbx_strand_id
1 'polypeptide(L)'
;MTTLSLSQAPLDSLKASFIELGANPVYHELLLTVLWYGVVHTSALVRCTAACMFELLVKGVNETLVAQRVVPALITLSSDPEISVRISTIPAFGTIMETVTHKELLERVKMQLASFLEDPQYQDQHSLHMEIIRTFGRVGPNTETRFRDEFVLPHLHKLALDNNAQATERKRMDIATQLFEAYSALSCCFISEELVVNHFLPGLRCLRTDMEQLSPEHEVILSSMIKEGETKVENRGIGQAEGSVSIAVSLVGEDAKTKFLSKMGQLTTSGAMLANVFQRKK
;
A
#
# COMPACT_ATOMS: atom_id res chain seq x y z
N MET A 1 -10.95 27.25 -7.26
CA MET A 1 -9.68 26.68 -6.76
C MET A 1 -8.76 27.77 -6.21
N THR A 2 -8.18 28.63 -7.05
CA THR A 2 -7.19 29.66 -6.65
C THR A 2 -7.61 30.48 -5.44
N THR A 3 -8.82 31.07 -5.44
CA THR A 3 -9.31 31.88 -4.32
C THR A 3 -9.35 31.09 -3.00
N LEU A 4 -9.88 29.86 -3.03
CA LEU A 4 -9.98 29.00 -1.83
C LEU A 4 -8.59 28.64 -1.30
N SER A 5 -7.65 28.30 -2.19
CA SER A 5 -6.27 27.99 -1.82
C SER A 5 -5.56 29.19 -1.20
N LEU A 6 -5.68 30.37 -1.81
CA LEU A 6 -5.04 31.59 -1.34
C LEU A 6 -5.64 32.11 -0.02
N SER A 7 -6.95 31.89 0.19
CA SER A 7 -7.62 32.23 1.44
C SER A 7 -7.45 31.16 2.53
N GLN A 8 -6.79 30.04 2.24
CA GLN A 8 -6.72 28.85 3.10
C GLN A 8 -8.12 28.41 3.59
N ALA A 9 -9.13 28.59 2.74
CA ALA A 9 -10.48 28.17 3.05
C ALA A 9 -10.61 26.64 2.95
N PRO A 10 -11.58 26.03 3.66
CA PRO A 10 -11.85 24.60 3.52
C PRO A 10 -12.02 24.19 2.06
N LEU A 11 -11.32 23.13 1.66
CA LEU A 11 -11.34 22.63 0.28
C LEU A 11 -12.48 21.63 0.03
N ASP A 12 -13.34 21.36 1.01
CA ASP A 12 -14.31 20.25 0.95
C ASP A 12 -15.28 20.38 -0.22
N SER A 13 -15.83 21.58 -0.46
CA SER A 13 -16.69 21.82 -1.62
C SER A 13 -15.95 21.63 -2.94
N LEU A 14 -14.68 22.04 -3.01
CA LEU A 14 -13.84 21.84 -4.20
C LEU A 14 -13.58 20.35 -4.43
N LYS A 15 -13.22 19.60 -3.38
CA LYS A 15 -13.02 18.15 -3.42
C LYS A 15 -14.28 17.44 -3.89
N ALA A 16 -15.44 17.78 -3.33
CA ALA A 16 -16.73 17.22 -3.72
C ALA A 16 -17.04 17.48 -5.20
N SER A 17 -16.83 18.71 -5.69
CA SER A 17 -17.00 19.03 -7.11
C SER A 17 -16.04 18.25 -8.02
N PHE A 18 -14.78 18.07 -7.62
CA PHE A 18 -13.83 17.27 -8.39
C PHE A 18 -14.20 15.79 -8.45
N ILE A 19 -14.71 15.23 -7.35
CA ILE A 19 -15.20 13.84 -7.32
C ILE A 19 -16.43 13.68 -8.22
N GLU A 20 -17.42 14.57 -8.08
CA GLU A 20 -18.67 14.51 -8.84
C GLU A 20 -18.43 14.69 -10.35
N LEU A 21 -17.67 15.72 -10.73
CA LEU A 21 -17.35 15.97 -12.15
C LEU A 21 -16.39 14.91 -12.70
N GLY A 22 -15.44 14.43 -11.89
CA GLY A 22 -14.46 13.40 -12.27
C GLY A 22 -15.11 12.05 -12.58
N ALA A 23 -16.33 11.78 -12.09
CA ALA A 23 -17.09 10.59 -12.43
C ALA A 23 -17.60 10.57 -13.88
N ASN A 24 -17.62 11.72 -14.57
CA ASN A 24 -18.09 11.81 -15.96
C ASN A 24 -16.92 12.15 -16.92
N PRO A 25 -16.59 11.25 -17.87
CA PRO A 25 -15.49 11.46 -18.82
C PRO A 25 -15.53 12.75 -19.64
N VAL A 26 -16.72 13.32 -19.85
CA VAL A 26 -16.88 14.60 -20.58
C VAL A 26 -16.15 15.75 -19.88
N TYR A 27 -15.97 15.68 -18.56
CA TYR A 27 -15.29 16.74 -17.80
C TYR A 27 -13.79 16.50 -17.59
N HIS A 28 -13.24 15.33 -17.94
CA HIS A 28 -11.84 14.99 -17.63
C HIS A 28 -10.85 16.00 -18.22
N GLU A 29 -10.98 16.34 -19.50
CA GLU A 29 -10.10 17.32 -20.15
C GLU A 29 -10.20 18.71 -19.51
N LEU A 30 -11.41 19.14 -19.15
CA LEU A 30 -11.63 20.42 -18.47
C LEU A 30 -10.97 20.42 -17.09
N LEU A 31 -11.18 19.38 -16.29
CA LEU A 31 -10.59 19.24 -14.96
C LEU A 31 -9.06 19.21 -15.04
N LEU A 32 -8.48 18.43 -15.96
CA LEU A 32 -7.04 18.38 -16.18
C LEU A 32 -6.46 19.72 -16.64
N THR A 33 -7.22 20.49 -17.43
CA THR A 33 -6.81 21.84 -17.84
C THR A 33 -6.83 22.81 -16.66
N VAL A 34 -7.85 22.75 -15.80
CA VAL A 34 -7.92 23.56 -14.56
C VAL A 34 -6.76 23.22 -13.62
N LEU A 35 -6.44 21.93 -13.45
CA LEU A 35 -5.32 21.50 -12.62
C LEU A 35 -3.98 21.96 -13.20
N TRP A 36 -3.81 21.95 -14.52
CA TRP A 36 -2.60 22.47 -15.15
C TRP A 36 -2.37 23.95 -14.83
N TYR A 37 -3.41 24.79 -14.84
CA TYR A 37 -3.28 26.17 -14.38
C TYR A 37 -2.84 26.27 -12.91
N GLY A 38 -3.24 25.31 -12.08
CA GLY A 38 -2.77 25.21 -10.70
C GLY A 38 -1.31 24.79 -10.59
N VAL A 39 -0.85 23.87 -11.46
CA VAL A 39 0.54 23.37 -11.50
C VAL A 39 1.53 24.49 -11.76
N VAL A 40 1.22 25.37 -12.71
CA VAL A 40 2.10 26.48 -13.12
C VAL A 40 1.82 27.78 -12.37
N HIS A 41 1.00 27.74 -11.31
CA HIS A 41 0.65 28.92 -10.54
C HIS A 41 1.82 29.40 -9.66
N THR A 42 1.95 30.70 -9.47
CA THR A 42 3.06 31.32 -8.71
C THR A 42 3.02 31.00 -7.20
N SER A 43 1.82 30.81 -6.64
CA SER A 43 1.63 30.44 -5.23
C SER A 43 1.78 28.94 -4.99
N ALA A 44 2.65 28.59 -4.04
CA ALA A 44 2.82 27.22 -3.54
C ALA A 44 1.51 26.60 -3.02
N LEU A 45 0.65 27.37 -2.35
CA LEU A 45 -0.63 26.86 -1.82
C LEU A 45 -1.56 26.36 -2.92
N VAL A 46 -1.57 27.06 -4.06
CA VAL A 46 -2.37 26.66 -5.23
C VAL A 46 -1.78 25.40 -5.88
N ARG A 47 -0.45 25.30 -5.96
CA ARG A 47 0.25 24.12 -6.47
C ARG A 47 0.03 22.88 -5.58
N CYS A 48 0.08 23.04 -4.25
CA CYS A 48 -0.32 22.00 -3.29
C CYS A 48 -1.76 21.55 -3.52
N THR A 49 -2.69 22.51 -3.68
CA THR A 49 -4.10 22.19 -3.94
C THR A 49 -4.25 21.40 -5.25
N ALA A 50 -3.52 21.77 -6.30
CA ALA A 50 -3.54 21.06 -7.58
C ALA A 50 -3.06 19.61 -7.42
N ALA A 51 -1.96 19.38 -6.68
CA ALA A 51 -1.48 18.03 -6.36
C ALA A 51 -2.54 17.18 -5.63
N CYS A 52 -3.18 17.75 -4.60
CA CYS A 52 -4.25 17.07 -3.87
C CYS A 52 -5.48 16.75 -4.73
N MET A 53 -5.82 17.62 -5.69
CA MET A 53 -6.95 17.33 -6.61
C MET A 53 -6.59 16.26 -7.64
N PHE A 54 -5.33 16.13 -8.06
CA PHE A 54 -4.89 15.02 -8.90
C PHE A 54 -5.12 13.67 -8.21
N GLU A 55 -4.83 13.55 -6.91
CA GLU A 55 -5.10 12.32 -6.14
C GLU A 55 -6.55 11.86 -6.28
N LEU A 56 -7.52 12.79 -6.19
CA LEU A 56 -8.94 12.49 -6.32
C LEU A 56 -9.32 12.10 -7.75
N LEU A 57 -8.72 12.76 -8.73
CA LEU A 57 -9.09 12.63 -10.14
C LEU A 57 -8.55 11.32 -10.77
N VAL A 58 -7.39 10.83 -10.33
CA VAL A 58 -6.74 9.63 -10.91
C VAL A 58 -7.70 8.44 -10.98
N LYS A 59 -8.54 8.22 -9.97
CA LYS A 59 -9.45 7.06 -9.91
C LYS A 59 -10.52 7.07 -11.00
N GLY A 60 -10.87 8.23 -11.54
CA GLY A 60 -11.91 8.38 -12.56
C GLY A 60 -11.38 8.51 -13.98
N VAL A 61 -10.11 8.87 -14.15
CA VAL A 61 -9.52 9.20 -15.46
C VAL A 61 -8.88 7.97 -16.10
N ASN A 62 -9.03 7.83 -17.42
CA ASN A 62 -8.44 6.70 -18.14
C ASN A 62 -6.91 6.70 -18.10
N GLU A 63 -6.29 5.53 -18.17
CA GLU A 63 -4.83 5.39 -18.03
C GLU A 63 -4.04 6.18 -19.09
N THR A 64 -4.59 6.37 -20.30
CA THR A 64 -3.98 7.19 -21.34
C THR A 64 -3.80 8.65 -20.90
N LEU A 65 -4.84 9.25 -20.34
CA LEU A 65 -4.79 10.61 -19.80
C LEU A 65 -3.93 10.68 -18.53
N VAL A 66 -3.91 9.62 -17.71
CA VAL A 66 -2.98 9.55 -16.57
C VAL A 66 -1.53 9.60 -17.06
N ALA A 67 -1.20 8.80 -18.07
CA ALA A 67 0.15 8.75 -18.67
C ALA A 67 0.55 10.08 -19.34
N GLN A 68 -0.38 10.70 -20.07
CA GLN A 68 -0.09 11.86 -20.92
C GLN A 68 -0.20 13.21 -20.19
N ARG A 69 -1.06 13.32 -19.17
CA ARG A 69 -1.39 14.60 -18.51
C ARG A 69 -1.10 14.59 -17.02
N VAL A 70 -1.52 13.55 -16.29
CA VAL A 70 -1.41 13.51 -14.82
C VAL A 70 0.02 13.29 -14.37
N VAL A 71 0.68 12.23 -14.82
CA VAL A 71 2.05 11.91 -14.39
C VAL A 71 3.05 13.01 -14.77
N PRO A 72 3.04 13.59 -15.99
CA PRO A 72 3.91 14.73 -16.30
C PRO A 72 3.68 15.96 -15.39
N ALA A 73 2.42 16.26 -15.05
CA ALA A 73 2.09 17.34 -14.12
C ALA A 73 2.58 17.06 -12.70
N LEU A 74 2.39 15.85 -12.19
CA LEU A 74 2.89 15.43 -10.89
C LEU A 74 4.43 15.42 -10.83
N ILE A 75 5.11 15.00 -11.90
CA ILE A 75 6.58 15.07 -11.98
C ILE A 75 7.05 16.52 -11.89
N THR A 76 6.37 17.45 -12.59
CA THR A 76 6.67 18.89 -12.50
C THR A 76 6.56 19.39 -11.05
N LEU A 77 5.49 19.02 -10.34
CA LEU A 77 5.27 19.37 -8.94
C LEU A 77 6.21 18.65 -7.96
N SER A 78 6.69 17.45 -8.31
CA SER A 78 7.63 16.70 -7.47
C SER A 78 9.04 17.29 -7.47
N SER A 79 9.36 18.11 -8.48
CA SER A 79 10.63 18.84 -8.62
C SER A 79 10.50 20.32 -8.20
N ASP A 80 9.41 20.69 -7.53
CA ASP A 80 9.10 22.08 -7.17
C ASP A 80 10.13 22.70 -6.22
N PRO A 81 10.44 24.00 -6.26
CA PRO A 81 11.29 24.63 -5.24
C PRO A 81 10.78 24.46 -3.80
N GLU A 82 9.46 24.37 -3.60
CA GLU A 82 8.86 24.27 -2.27
C GLU A 82 8.63 22.81 -1.85
N ILE A 83 9.23 22.40 -0.73
CA ILE A 83 9.11 21.04 -0.21
C ILE A 83 7.65 20.64 0.07
N SER A 84 6.81 21.60 0.50
CA SER A 84 5.39 21.38 0.75
C SER A 84 4.63 20.94 -0.52
N VAL A 85 5.00 21.50 -1.68
CA VAL A 85 4.44 21.12 -2.97
C VAL A 85 4.89 19.71 -3.35
N ARG A 86 6.19 19.40 -3.18
CA ARG A 86 6.71 18.04 -3.43
C ARG A 86 5.98 16.99 -2.61
N ILE A 87 5.84 17.23 -1.30
CA ILE A 87 5.12 16.34 -0.37
C ILE A 87 3.67 16.12 -0.84
N SER A 88 3.00 17.18 -1.29
CA SER A 88 1.60 17.11 -1.75
C SER A 88 1.40 16.19 -2.97
N THR A 89 2.46 15.81 -3.68
CA THR A 89 2.39 14.87 -4.83
C THR A 89 2.37 13.40 -4.42
N ILE A 90 2.89 13.06 -3.24
CA ILE A 90 3.09 11.69 -2.78
C ILE A 90 1.76 10.90 -2.74
N PRO A 91 0.65 11.45 -2.21
CA PRO A 91 -0.62 10.73 -2.20
C PRO A 91 -1.16 10.40 -3.60
N ALA A 92 -0.97 11.31 -4.57
CA ALA A 92 -1.39 11.11 -5.94
C ALA A 92 -0.55 10.01 -6.63
N PHE A 93 0.76 9.98 -6.40
CA PHE A 93 1.61 8.86 -6.84
C PHE A 93 1.17 7.53 -6.22
N GLY A 94 0.86 7.52 -4.92
CA GLY A 94 0.29 6.33 -4.26
C GLY A 94 -1.01 5.86 -4.90
N THR A 95 -1.94 6.77 -5.21
CA THR A 95 -3.20 6.42 -5.90
C THR A 95 -2.95 5.86 -7.30
N ILE A 96 -1.94 6.37 -8.02
CA ILE A 96 -1.56 5.78 -9.31
C ILE A 96 -1.05 4.35 -9.12
N MET A 97 -0.19 4.09 -8.13
CA MET A 97 0.28 2.74 -7.80
C MET A 97 -0.85 1.79 -7.37
N GLU A 98 -1.95 2.32 -6.83
CA GLU A 98 -3.13 1.56 -6.42
C GLU A 98 -4.07 1.24 -7.60
N THR A 99 -4.15 2.08 -8.62
CA THR A 99 -5.26 2.05 -9.60
C THR A 99 -4.87 1.82 -11.05
N VAL A 100 -3.62 2.08 -11.42
CA VAL A 100 -3.11 1.90 -12.79
C VAL A 100 -2.49 0.53 -12.94
N THR A 101 -2.63 -0.07 -14.13
CA THR A 101 -2.06 -1.38 -14.46
C THR A 101 -0.95 -1.32 -15.52
N HIS A 102 -0.79 -0.19 -16.21
CA HIS A 102 0.27 0.01 -17.20
C HIS A 102 1.68 -0.01 -16.57
N LYS A 103 2.40 -1.12 -16.74
CA LYS A 103 3.70 -1.39 -16.09
C LYS A 103 4.74 -0.29 -16.27
N GLU A 104 4.95 0.21 -17.49
CA GLU A 104 5.96 1.26 -17.72
C GLU A 104 5.60 2.58 -17.02
N LEU A 105 4.30 2.84 -16.84
CA LEU A 105 3.83 4.03 -16.12
C LEU A 105 4.06 3.85 -14.61
N LEU A 106 3.75 2.67 -14.07
CA LEU A 106 4.01 2.32 -12.67
C LEU A 106 5.50 2.37 -12.34
N GLU A 107 6.38 1.86 -13.20
CA GLU A 107 7.84 1.96 -12.98
C GLU A 107 8.32 3.41 -12.93
N ARG A 108 7.77 4.30 -13.78
CA ARG A 108 8.08 5.74 -13.70
C ARG A 108 7.64 6.36 -12.39
N VAL A 109 6.45 6.02 -11.89
CA VAL A 109 5.94 6.51 -10.61
C VAL A 109 6.73 5.94 -9.44
N LYS A 110 7.08 4.66 -9.48
CA LYS A 110 7.95 4.01 -8.50
C LYS A 110 9.33 4.67 -8.43
N MET A 111 9.96 4.98 -9.57
CA MET A 111 11.23 5.72 -9.59
C MET A 111 11.10 7.10 -8.93
N GLN A 112 9.99 7.80 -9.16
CA GLN A 112 9.75 9.09 -8.51
C GLN A 112 9.58 8.94 -6.99
N LEU A 113 8.83 7.93 -6.52
CA LEU A 113 8.71 7.62 -5.10
C LEU A 113 10.06 7.23 -4.47
N ALA A 114 10.88 6.45 -5.20
CA ALA A 114 12.22 6.05 -4.76
C ALA A 114 13.12 7.28 -4.56
N SER A 115 13.05 8.25 -5.47
CA SER A 115 13.83 9.49 -5.34
C SER A 115 13.56 10.26 -4.04
N PHE A 116 12.34 10.21 -3.51
CA PHE A 116 12.01 10.84 -2.22
C PHE A 116 12.64 10.13 -1.02
N LEU A 117 12.95 8.84 -1.15
CA LEU A 117 13.50 7.99 -0.08
C LEU A 117 15.03 7.86 -0.14
N GLU A 118 15.61 8.01 -1.33
CA GLU A 118 17.01 7.74 -1.59
C GLU A 118 17.87 9.01 -1.72
N ASP A 119 17.28 10.14 -2.11
CA ASP A 119 18.03 11.39 -2.26
C ASP A 119 18.41 11.96 -0.87
N PRO A 120 19.71 12.20 -0.60
CA PRO A 120 20.18 12.74 0.66
C PRO A 120 19.52 14.06 1.08
N GLN A 121 19.00 14.85 0.13
CA GLN A 121 18.32 16.11 0.46
C GLN A 121 17.04 15.88 1.31
N TYR A 122 16.46 14.68 1.27
CA TYR A 122 15.23 14.35 1.98
C TYR A 122 15.45 13.64 3.32
N GLN A 123 16.69 13.26 3.66
CA GLN A 123 17.00 12.45 4.85
C GLN A 123 16.48 13.06 6.17
N ASP A 124 16.49 14.39 6.29
CA ASP A 124 16.00 15.10 7.50
C ASP A 124 14.59 15.69 7.34
N GLN A 125 13.88 15.37 6.25
CA GLN A 125 12.56 15.92 5.94
C GLN A 125 11.44 15.14 6.62
N HIS A 126 11.20 15.44 7.90
CA HIS A 126 10.22 14.76 8.73
C HIS A 126 8.80 14.70 8.13
N SER A 127 8.27 15.81 7.61
CA SER A 127 6.93 15.84 7.02
C SER A 127 6.82 14.99 5.75
N LEU A 128 7.92 14.83 5.01
CA LEU A 128 7.98 13.96 3.84
C LEU A 128 7.92 12.49 4.26
N HIS A 129 8.71 12.08 5.26
CA HIS A 129 8.66 10.72 5.78
C HIS A 129 7.28 10.34 6.31
N MET A 130 6.63 11.24 7.06
CA MET A 130 5.25 11.03 7.51
C MET A 130 4.30 10.77 6.34
N GLU A 131 4.37 11.57 5.28
CA GLU A 131 3.47 11.43 4.13
C GLU A 131 3.72 10.15 3.33
N ILE A 132 4.98 9.72 3.21
CA ILE A 132 5.32 8.44 2.58
C ILE A 132 4.74 7.28 3.38
N ILE A 133 4.96 7.24 4.69
CA ILE A 133 4.48 6.15 5.55
C ILE A 133 2.95 6.07 5.48
N ARG A 134 2.27 7.21 5.60
CA ARG A 134 0.82 7.31 5.46
C ARG A 134 0.34 6.79 4.12
N THR A 135 0.98 7.22 3.04
CA THR A 135 0.62 6.81 1.68
C THR A 135 0.81 5.31 1.50
N PHE A 136 1.95 4.76 1.96
CA PHE A 136 2.25 3.33 1.88
C PHE A 136 1.30 2.48 2.72
N GLY A 137 0.96 2.90 3.93
CA GLY A 137 -0.05 2.23 4.75
C GLY A 137 -1.42 2.22 4.09
N ARG A 138 -1.81 3.32 3.45
CA ARG A 138 -3.10 3.44 2.73
C ARG A 138 -3.17 2.55 1.50
N VAL A 139 -2.15 2.56 0.65
CA VAL A 139 -2.19 1.91 -0.68
C VAL A 139 -1.65 0.48 -0.67
N GLY A 140 -0.80 0.15 0.30
CA GLY A 140 -0.10 -1.13 0.39
C GLY A 140 -1.02 -2.36 0.34
N PRO A 141 -2.20 -2.37 0.98
CA PRO A 141 -3.13 -3.51 0.89
C PRO A 141 -3.76 -3.72 -0.49
N ASN A 142 -3.87 -2.66 -1.30
CA ASN A 142 -4.65 -2.67 -2.56
C ASN A 142 -3.79 -2.59 -3.83
N THR A 143 -2.51 -2.25 -3.70
CA THR A 143 -1.56 -2.15 -4.83
C THR A 143 -1.08 -3.54 -5.29
N GLU A 144 -0.34 -3.57 -6.41
CA GLU A 144 0.28 -4.80 -6.91
C GLU A 144 1.18 -5.43 -5.83
N THR A 145 1.04 -6.75 -5.65
CA THR A 145 1.84 -7.53 -4.69
C THR A 145 3.33 -7.27 -4.87
N ARG A 146 3.80 -7.17 -6.12
CA ARG A 146 5.20 -6.89 -6.42
C ARG A 146 5.66 -5.53 -5.88
N PHE A 147 4.88 -4.48 -6.05
CA PHE A 147 5.22 -3.16 -5.52
C PHE A 147 5.18 -3.16 -3.99
N ARG A 148 4.18 -3.78 -3.38
CA ARG A 148 4.11 -3.92 -1.92
C ARG A 148 5.35 -4.63 -1.37
N ASP A 149 5.70 -5.75 -1.98
CA ASP A 149 6.71 -6.69 -1.48
C ASP A 149 8.13 -6.21 -1.75
N GLU A 150 8.43 -5.73 -2.96
CA GLU A 150 9.78 -5.30 -3.36
C GLU A 150 10.07 -3.82 -3.02
N PHE A 151 9.04 -3.01 -2.75
CA PHE A 151 9.21 -1.57 -2.53
C PHE A 151 8.64 -1.11 -1.19
N VAL A 152 7.36 -1.31 -0.91
CA VAL A 152 6.74 -0.76 0.31
C VAL A 152 7.33 -1.37 1.59
N LEU A 153 7.35 -2.71 1.69
CA LEU A 153 7.81 -3.39 2.91
C LEU A 153 9.28 -3.09 3.27
N PRO A 154 10.24 -3.14 2.33
CA PRO A 154 11.63 -2.80 2.64
C PRO A 154 11.80 -1.36 3.11
N HIS A 155 11.10 -0.41 2.50
CA HIS A 155 11.21 1.01 2.87
C HIS A 155 10.53 1.33 4.20
N LEU A 156 9.39 0.71 4.52
CA LEU A 156 8.78 0.85 5.85
C LEU A 156 9.69 0.30 6.96
N HIS A 157 10.35 -0.85 6.71
CA HIS A 157 11.34 -1.38 7.64
C HIS A 157 12.50 -0.40 7.84
N LYS A 158 13.09 0.13 6.75
CA LYS A 158 14.17 1.11 6.84
C LYS A 158 13.75 2.37 7.62
N LEU A 159 12.57 2.91 7.35
CA LEU A 159 12.04 4.08 8.06
C LEU A 159 11.81 3.78 9.56
N ALA A 160 11.36 2.58 9.92
CA ALA A 160 11.23 2.17 11.31
C ALA A 160 12.60 2.05 12.02
N LEU A 161 13.60 1.50 11.33
CA LEU A 161 14.96 1.41 11.84
C LEU A 161 15.57 2.81 12.07
N ASP A 162 15.44 3.70 11.09
CA ASP A 162 15.94 5.08 11.18
C ASP A 162 15.22 5.85 12.29
N ASN A 163 13.92 5.57 12.54
CA ASN A 163 13.17 6.22 13.61
C ASN A 163 13.67 5.87 15.02
N ASN A 164 14.20 4.67 15.23
CA ASN A 164 14.80 4.31 16.52
C ASN A 164 16.02 5.19 16.88
N ALA A 165 16.70 5.74 15.88
CA ALA A 165 17.81 6.68 16.06
C ALA A 165 17.35 8.15 16.21
N GLN A 166 16.04 8.43 16.13
CA GLN A 166 15.51 9.79 16.20
C GLN A 166 15.63 10.35 17.62
N ALA A 167 16.53 11.33 17.80
CA ALA A 167 16.76 11.97 19.09
C ALA A 167 15.59 12.85 19.55
N THR A 168 14.79 13.38 18.62
CA THR A 168 13.65 14.24 18.96
C THR A 168 12.42 13.39 19.27
N GLU A 169 12.06 13.27 20.55
CA GLU A 169 10.94 12.43 21.02
C GLU A 169 9.61 12.71 20.29
N ARG A 170 9.26 13.99 20.07
CA ARG A 170 8.05 14.34 19.31
C ARG A 170 8.08 13.79 17.88
N LYS A 171 9.18 14.00 17.14
CA LYS A 171 9.31 13.48 15.77
C LYS A 171 9.30 11.94 15.75
N ARG A 172 9.92 11.32 16.76
CA ARG A 172 9.96 9.87 16.93
C ARG A 172 8.56 9.30 17.14
N MET A 173 7.76 9.95 18.01
CA MET A 173 6.36 9.62 18.23
C MET A 173 5.53 9.76 16.95
N ASP A 174 5.63 10.90 16.26
CA ASP A 174 4.83 11.17 15.06
C ASP A 174 5.07 10.10 13.97
N ILE A 175 6.34 9.72 13.73
CA ILE A 175 6.69 8.64 12.79
C ILE A 175 6.22 7.28 13.31
N ALA A 176 6.45 6.96 14.59
CA ALA A 176 6.05 5.68 15.17
C ALA A 176 4.52 5.46 15.07
N THR A 177 3.71 6.49 15.34
CA THR A 177 2.25 6.41 15.18
C THR A 177 1.86 6.11 13.73
N GLN A 178 2.48 6.77 12.74
CA GLN A 178 2.19 6.51 11.33
C GLN A 178 2.66 5.11 10.89
N LEU A 179 3.81 4.65 11.38
CA LEU A 179 4.28 3.29 11.12
C LEU A 179 3.32 2.26 11.71
N PHE A 180 2.80 2.51 12.92
CA PHE A 180 1.80 1.63 13.53
C PHE A 180 0.54 1.49 12.67
N GLU A 181 0.01 2.59 12.16
CA GLU A 181 -1.13 2.56 11.22
C GLU A 181 -0.79 1.77 9.96
N ALA A 182 0.40 1.98 9.37
CA ALA A 182 0.83 1.29 8.16
C ALA A 182 1.02 -0.22 8.36
N TYR A 183 1.70 -0.64 9.43
CA TYR A 183 1.88 -2.05 9.78
C TYR A 183 0.54 -2.72 10.12
N SER A 184 -0.36 -2.02 10.80
CA SER A 184 -1.70 -2.53 11.10
C SER A 184 -2.49 -2.78 9.81
N ALA A 185 -2.48 -1.86 8.85
CA ALA A 185 -3.13 -2.03 7.56
C ALA A 185 -2.55 -3.20 6.76
N LEU A 186 -1.22 -3.37 6.80
CA LEU A 186 -0.52 -4.42 6.08
C LEU A 186 -0.60 -5.81 6.74
N SER A 187 -0.97 -5.89 8.02
CA SER A 187 -1.00 -7.16 8.78
C SER A 187 -1.97 -8.20 8.22
N CYS A 188 -3.04 -7.75 7.56
CA CYS A 188 -4.03 -8.59 6.89
C CYS A 188 -3.62 -9.03 5.48
N CYS A 189 -2.48 -8.56 4.96
CA CYS A 189 -1.98 -8.92 3.66
C CYS A 189 -1.36 -10.32 3.66
N PHE A 190 -1.46 -11.02 2.53
CA PHE A 190 -0.65 -12.21 2.29
C PHE A 190 0.80 -11.79 1.98
N ILE A 191 1.69 -11.93 2.96
CA ILE A 191 3.13 -11.64 2.85
C ILE A 191 3.89 -12.97 2.85
N SER A 192 4.87 -13.13 1.94
CA SER A 192 5.67 -14.34 1.87
C SER A 192 6.51 -14.53 3.13
N GLU A 193 6.88 -15.77 3.45
CA GLU A 193 7.69 -16.09 4.63
C GLU A 193 9.04 -15.36 4.62
N GLU A 194 9.69 -15.32 3.46
CA GLU A 194 10.94 -14.58 3.25
C GLU A 194 10.79 -13.09 3.60
N LEU A 195 9.72 -12.44 3.12
CA LEU A 195 9.47 -11.02 3.39
C LEU A 195 9.04 -10.78 4.85
N VAL A 196 8.33 -11.73 5.46
CA VAL A 196 8.00 -11.68 6.88
C VAL A 196 9.28 -11.65 7.71
N VAL A 197 10.23 -12.53 7.40
CA VAL A 197 11.51 -12.63 8.11
C VAL A 197 12.43 -11.44 7.84
N ASN A 198 12.52 -10.98 6.58
CA ASN A 198 13.51 -9.99 6.17
C ASN A 198 13.07 -8.53 6.39
N HIS A 199 11.76 -8.26 6.37
CA HIS A 199 11.26 -6.87 6.42
C HIS A 199 10.13 -6.67 7.43
N PHE A 200 9.10 -7.53 7.42
CA PHE A 200 7.90 -7.28 8.22
C PHE A 200 8.16 -7.41 9.73
N LEU A 201 8.70 -8.55 10.20
CA LEU A 201 9.02 -8.77 11.61
C LEU A 201 10.13 -7.83 12.12
N PRO A 202 11.24 -7.62 11.39
CA PRO A 202 12.25 -6.64 11.80
C PRO A 202 11.66 -5.24 12.01
N GLY A 203 10.83 -4.75 11.08
CA GLY A 203 10.21 -3.44 11.22
C GLY A 203 9.19 -3.37 12.36
N LEU A 204 8.41 -4.42 12.60
CA LEU A 204 7.55 -4.52 13.79
C LEU A 204 8.36 -4.46 15.11
N ARG A 205 9.54 -5.07 15.15
CA ARG A 205 10.43 -5.04 16.32
C ARG A 205 11.00 -3.64 16.55
N CYS A 206 11.46 -2.96 15.51
CA CYS A 206 11.88 -1.55 15.60
C CYS A 206 10.74 -0.68 16.15
N LEU A 207 9.53 -0.85 15.60
CA LEU A 207 8.37 -0.09 16.03
C LEU A 207 7.96 -0.41 17.48
N ARG A 208 8.05 -1.67 17.92
CA ARG A 208 7.79 -2.06 19.30
C ARG A 208 8.76 -1.37 20.27
N THR A 209 10.05 -1.27 19.90
CA THR A 209 11.05 -0.55 20.71
C THR A 209 10.72 0.94 20.87
N ASP A 210 10.13 1.57 19.85
CA ASP A 210 9.61 2.94 19.99
C ASP A 210 8.38 2.96 20.92
N MET A 211 7.41 2.07 20.71
CA MET A 211 6.14 2.07 21.43
C MET A 211 6.26 1.66 22.90
N GLU A 212 7.27 0.89 23.29
CA GLU A 212 7.51 0.53 24.70
C GLU A 212 7.65 1.77 25.60
N GLN A 213 8.27 2.83 25.10
CA GLN A 213 8.47 4.08 25.83
C GLN A 213 7.36 5.09 25.58
N LEU A 214 6.73 5.04 24.41
CA LEU A 214 5.84 6.07 23.91
C LEU A 214 4.35 5.73 24.10
N SER A 215 3.96 4.47 23.94
CA SER A 215 2.56 4.02 24.01
C SER A 215 2.46 2.52 24.36
N PRO A 216 2.30 2.18 25.67
CA PRO A 216 2.18 0.79 26.11
C PRO A 216 1.01 0.04 25.49
N GLU A 217 -0.09 0.73 25.16
CA GLU A 217 -1.25 0.12 24.50
C GLU A 217 -0.90 -0.40 23.09
N HIS A 218 -0.18 0.40 22.30
CA HIS A 218 0.28 -0.01 20.97
C HIS A 218 1.36 -1.09 21.03
N GLU A 219 2.22 -1.06 22.06
CA GLU A 219 3.24 -2.10 22.29
C GLU A 219 2.60 -3.49 22.39
N VAL A 220 1.53 -3.63 23.18
CA VAL A 220 0.83 -4.92 23.35
C VAL A 220 0.31 -5.46 22.02
N ILE A 221 -0.23 -4.59 21.17
CA ILE A 221 -0.73 -4.97 19.83
C ILE A 221 0.44 -5.44 18.96
N LEU A 222 1.55 -4.71 18.95
CA LEU A 222 2.75 -5.07 18.19
C LEU A 222 3.36 -6.40 18.66
N SER A 223 3.39 -6.64 19.96
CA SER A 223 3.83 -7.91 20.54
C SER A 223 2.96 -9.08 20.09
N SER A 224 1.63 -8.88 19.97
CA SER A 224 0.72 -9.86 19.38
C SER A 224 1.02 -10.10 17.90
N MET A 225 1.22 -9.04 17.10
CA MET A 225 1.52 -9.14 15.67
C MET A 225 2.85 -9.87 15.41
N ILE A 226 3.88 -9.60 16.22
CA ILE A 226 5.18 -10.27 16.15
C ILE A 226 5.02 -11.77 16.41
N LYS A 227 4.32 -12.15 17.48
CA LYS A 227 4.08 -13.55 17.83
C LYS A 227 3.32 -14.29 16.72
N GLU A 228 2.31 -13.65 16.12
CA GLU A 228 1.58 -14.22 14.99
C GLU A 228 2.48 -14.43 13.76
N GLY A 229 3.34 -13.44 13.45
CA GLY A 229 4.31 -13.56 12.37
C GLY A 229 5.32 -14.68 12.59
N GLU A 230 5.86 -14.82 13.79
CA GLU A 230 6.79 -15.90 14.17
C GLU A 230 6.12 -17.28 14.06
N THR A 231 4.89 -17.41 14.56
CA THR A 231 4.12 -18.66 14.48
C THR A 231 3.81 -19.06 13.02
N LYS A 232 3.55 -18.08 12.14
CA LYS A 232 3.31 -18.32 10.70
C LYS A 232 4.56 -18.84 9.99
N VAL A 233 5.76 -18.39 10.38
CA VAL A 233 7.05 -18.85 9.85
C VAL A 233 7.34 -20.27 10.35
N GLU A 234 7.21 -20.52 11.65
CA GLU A 234 7.49 -21.83 12.25
C GLU A 234 6.60 -22.96 11.70
N ASN A 235 5.29 -22.72 11.57
CA ASN A 235 4.34 -23.73 11.09
C ASN A 235 4.59 -24.16 9.63
N ARG A 236 5.19 -23.30 8.80
CA ARG A 236 5.52 -23.64 7.40
C ARG A 236 6.84 -24.40 7.27
N GLY A 237 7.81 -24.11 8.14
CA GLY A 237 9.06 -24.88 8.22
C GLY A 237 8.82 -26.36 8.57
N ILE A 238 7.85 -26.64 9.45
CA ILE A 238 7.48 -28.02 9.82
C ILE A 238 6.81 -28.76 8.64
N GLY A 239 5.97 -28.07 7.85
CA GLY A 239 5.31 -28.65 6.67
C GLY A 239 6.24 -28.97 5.48
N GLN A 240 7.39 -28.29 5.37
CA GLN A 240 8.42 -28.64 4.36
C GLN A 240 9.39 -29.73 4.83
N ALA A 241 9.61 -29.85 6.15
CA ALA A 241 10.44 -30.92 6.72
C ALA A 241 9.81 -32.32 6.53
N GLU A 242 8.48 -32.43 6.53
CA GLU A 242 7.78 -33.71 6.28
C GLU A 242 7.76 -34.14 4.80
N GLY A 243 8.04 -33.23 3.85
CA GLY A 243 8.10 -33.53 2.41
C GLY A 243 9.45 -34.02 1.90
N SER A 244 10.48 -34.03 2.76
CA SER A 244 11.88 -34.25 2.34
C SER A 244 12.52 -35.53 2.90
N VAL A 245 11.76 -36.37 3.61
CA VAL A 245 12.28 -37.67 4.07
C VAL A 245 12.09 -38.72 2.98
N SER A 246 12.91 -38.63 1.92
CA SER A 246 13.20 -39.80 1.09
C SER A 246 14.03 -40.75 1.93
N ILE A 247 13.34 -41.59 2.71
CA ILE A 247 13.94 -42.75 3.37
C ILE A 247 14.41 -43.67 2.24
N ALA A 248 15.71 -43.68 2.01
CA ALA A 248 16.39 -44.72 1.26
C ALA A 248 15.90 -46.07 1.80
N VAL A 249 15.19 -46.77 0.92
CA VAL A 249 14.62 -48.10 1.14
C VAL A 249 15.75 -49.06 1.49
N SER A 250 15.79 -49.47 2.75
CA SER A 250 16.46 -50.70 3.16
C SER A 250 15.45 -51.62 3.83
N LEU A 251 15.21 -52.74 3.14
CA LEU A 251 14.83 -54.06 3.66
C LEU A 251 13.31 -54.38 3.83
N VAL A 252 12.76 -54.93 2.74
CA VAL A 252 12.06 -56.23 2.62
C VAL A 252 11.12 -56.66 3.75
N GLY A 253 9.85 -56.89 3.38
CA GLY A 253 8.88 -57.71 4.11
C GLY A 253 7.52 -57.72 3.41
N GLU A 254 7.24 -58.79 2.66
CA GLU A 254 6.03 -59.04 1.87
C GLU A 254 4.74 -59.17 2.69
N ASP A 255 3.61 -59.07 1.97
CA ASP A 255 2.27 -59.56 2.31
C ASP A 255 1.41 -58.80 3.32
N ALA A 256 0.63 -57.84 2.80
CA ALA A 256 -0.82 -57.72 3.05
C ALA A 256 -1.44 -56.57 2.22
N LYS A 257 -1.46 -56.70 0.88
CA LYS A 257 -2.20 -55.79 -0.02
C LYS A 257 -3.31 -56.52 -0.78
N THR A 258 -4.35 -56.94 -0.09
CA THR A 258 -5.66 -57.24 -0.69
C THR A 258 -6.76 -57.14 0.35
N LYS A 259 -7.19 -55.90 0.68
CA LYS A 259 -8.52 -55.66 1.29
C LYS A 259 -9.07 -54.22 1.30
N PHE A 260 -8.55 -53.29 0.49
CA PHE A 260 -9.07 -51.91 0.44
C PHE A 260 -9.20 -51.33 -0.98
N LEU A 261 -9.66 -52.14 -1.95
CA LEU A 261 -9.97 -51.70 -3.32
C LEU A 261 -11.36 -52.16 -3.79
N SER A 262 -12.41 -51.91 -3.00
CA SER A 262 -13.79 -52.20 -3.44
C SER A 262 -14.85 -51.21 -2.94
N LYS A 263 -14.54 -49.89 -2.92
CA LYS A 263 -15.57 -48.86 -2.77
C LYS A 263 -15.11 -47.44 -3.16
N MET A 264 -14.64 -47.28 -4.39
CA MET A 264 -14.44 -45.95 -4.98
C MET A 264 -14.83 -46.00 -6.46
N GLY A 265 -16.13 -46.17 -6.69
CA GLY A 265 -16.71 -46.34 -8.01
C GLY A 265 -18.22 -46.19 -7.93
N GLN A 266 -18.68 -45.04 -7.40
CA GLN A 266 -20.04 -44.52 -7.55
C GLN A 266 -20.11 -43.21 -6.76
N LEU A 267 -19.96 -42.07 -7.45
CA LEU A 267 -20.57 -40.76 -7.17
C LEU A 267 -20.01 -39.74 -8.17
N THR A 268 -20.32 -39.95 -9.44
CA THR A 268 -20.38 -38.88 -10.43
C THR A 268 -21.83 -38.81 -10.92
N THR A 269 -22.31 -37.60 -11.19
CA THR A 269 -23.65 -37.20 -11.67
C THR A 269 -24.73 -36.98 -10.61
N SER A 270 -24.93 -35.71 -10.25
CA SER A 270 -26.25 -35.10 -10.05
C SER A 270 -26.12 -33.58 -10.11
N GLY A 271 -25.97 -33.06 -11.33
CA GLY A 271 -26.32 -31.68 -11.66
C GLY A 271 -27.72 -31.69 -12.26
N ALA A 272 -28.72 -31.23 -11.51
CA ALA A 272 -29.99 -30.70 -11.98
C ALA A 272 -30.89 -30.37 -10.77
N MET A 273 -31.63 -29.27 -10.88
CA MET A 273 -32.80 -28.88 -10.06
C MET A 273 -32.56 -28.06 -8.80
N LEU A 274 -32.27 -26.77 -8.98
CA LEU A 274 -32.86 -25.70 -8.15
C LEU A 274 -33.20 -24.50 -9.05
N ALA A 275 -34.27 -24.66 -9.83
CA ALA A 275 -35.03 -23.54 -10.40
C ALA A 275 -36.47 -23.69 -9.92
N ASN A 276 -37.09 -22.56 -9.56
CA ASN A 276 -38.50 -22.38 -9.17
C ASN A 276 -38.83 -22.44 -7.67
N VAL A 277 -38.40 -21.43 -6.90
CA VAL A 277 -39.23 -20.87 -5.83
C VAL A 277 -38.95 -19.37 -5.76
N PHE A 278 -39.81 -18.56 -6.37
CA PHE A 278 -40.15 -17.16 -6.02
C PHE A 278 -40.75 -16.45 -7.26
N GLN A 279 -41.99 -16.81 -7.61
CA GLN A 279 -42.90 -15.90 -8.28
C GLN A 279 -44.21 -15.82 -7.49
N ARG A 280 -44.48 -14.60 -7.01
CA ARG A 280 -45.77 -13.91 -6.80
C ARG A 280 -46.97 -14.70 -6.24
N LYS A 281 -47.60 -14.10 -5.23
CA LYS A 281 -49.01 -13.70 -5.32
C LYS A 281 -49.41 -12.63 -4.29
N LYS A 282 -50.06 -11.60 -4.84
CA LYS A 282 -51.03 -10.63 -4.28
C LYS A 282 -50.62 -9.78 -3.09
#